data_AF-A0A0L8GS83-F1
#
_entry.id   AF-A0A0L8GS83-F1
#
_cell.length_a   1.000
_cell.length_b   1.000
_cell.length_c   1.000
_cell.angle_alpha   90.00
_cell.angle_beta   90.00
_cell.angle_gamma   90.00
#
_symmetry.space_group_name_H-M   'P 1'
#
loop_
_entity.id
_entity.type
_entity.pdbx_description
1 polymer ?
#
loop_
_entity_poly.entity_id
_entity_poly.type
_entity_poly.pdbx_seq_one_letter_code
_entity_poly.pdbx_strand_id
1 'polypeptide(L)'
;MLQRKVNVCVQNESAEDAARRNSLNARRRESEEQRCDRLARITAQRAAQSNEQRAAGRTRNASSTAAARVSETAAQRTDQLTRDASSTAVTRAAETAAQRADQLARDASSTAVTRAAETAAQRADQLARDASSTAAARAAGTAAQRADQLARDVSSTATARAAGTAAQRADQLARDASSTAAARAAGTAAQRADQLARDASSTAAARAAETAVQRAIQLTRDAAATAAARATETTGGKTTTGGYNSAKGCMKFLLKAMLLALVNDSIQLRSYN
;
A
#
# COMPACT_ATOMS: atom_id res chain seq x y z
N MET A 1 10.08 -83.74 -49.53
CA MET A 1 11.47 -83.19 -49.49
C MET A 1 11.54 -81.66 -49.60
N LEU A 2 10.69 -81.00 -50.42
CA LEU A 2 10.74 -79.54 -50.59
C LEU A 2 10.41 -78.73 -49.32
N GLN A 3 9.38 -79.10 -48.54
CA GLN A 3 9.03 -78.38 -47.30
C GLN A 3 10.15 -78.39 -46.24
N ARG A 4 10.96 -79.46 -46.16
CA ARG A 4 12.10 -79.53 -45.24
C ARG A 4 13.21 -78.56 -45.64
N LYS A 5 13.46 -78.36 -46.94
CA LYS A 5 14.48 -77.42 -47.43
C LYS A 5 14.07 -75.96 -47.19
N VAL A 6 12.78 -75.63 -47.40
CA VAL A 6 12.25 -74.28 -47.14
C VAL A 6 12.31 -73.93 -45.65
N ASN A 7 11.92 -74.86 -44.75
CA ASN A 7 12.01 -74.63 -43.31
C ASN A 7 13.45 -74.43 -42.82
N VAL A 8 14.43 -75.16 -43.37
CA VAL A 8 15.84 -74.99 -43.02
C VAL A 8 16.39 -73.65 -43.52
N CYS A 9 16.00 -73.19 -44.71
CA CYS A 9 16.38 -71.85 -45.20
C CYS A 9 15.81 -70.72 -44.32
N VAL A 10 14.52 -70.77 -43.97
CA VAL A 10 13.89 -69.74 -43.12
C VAL A 10 14.49 -69.74 -41.71
N GLN A 11 14.82 -70.91 -41.15
CA GLN A 11 15.50 -71.00 -39.86
C GLN A 11 16.94 -70.47 -39.91
N ASN A 12 17.66 -70.70 -41.00
CA ASN A 12 19.01 -70.16 -41.20
C ASN A 12 19.00 -68.64 -41.40
N GLU A 13 18.07 -68.09 -42.18
CA GLU A 13 17.89 -66.63 -42.34
C GLU A 13 17.52 -65.96 -41.00
N SER A 14 16.64 -66.59 -40.22
CA SER A 14 16.28 -66.10 -38.87
C SER A 14 17.48 -66.10 -37.90
N ALA A 15 18.33 -67.12 -37.97
CA ALA A 15 19.54 -67.23 -37.15
C ALA A 15 20.61 -66.20 -37.57
N GLU A 16 20.77 -65.97 -38.88
CA GLU A 16 21.69 -64.95 -39.40
C GLU A 16 21.25 -63.53 -39.03
N ASP A 17 19.95 -63.23 -39.08
CA ASP A 17 19.41 -61.94 -38.66
C ASP A 17 19.50 -61.73 -37.14
N ALA A 18 19.41 -62.81 -36.34
CA ALA A 18 19.67 -62.75 -34.91
C ALA A 18 21.16 -62.49 -34.61
N ALA A 19 22.07 -63.13 -35.36
CA ALA A 19 23.51 -62.90 -35.25
C ALA A 19 23.91 -61.46 -35.67
N ARG A 20 23.31 -60.93 -36.73
CA ARG A 20 23.50 -59.53 -37.17
C ARG A 20 23.00 -58.54 -36.11
N ARG A 21 21.83 -58.78 -35.50
CA ARG A 21 21.32 -57.94 -34.40
C ARG A 21 22.21 -58.01 -33.15
N ASN A 22 22.70 -59.20 -32.80
CA ASN A 22 23.60 -59.37 -31.66
C ASN A 22 24.95 -58.68 -31.87
N SER A 23 25.53 -58.76 -33.08
CA SER A 23 26.79 -58.06 -33.40
C SER A 23 26.63 -56.53 -33.42
N LEU A 24 25.50 -56.00 -33.89
CA LEU A 24 25.20 -54.56 -33.81
C LEU A 24 25.01 -54.09 -32.38
N ASN A 25 24.29 -54.85 -31.54
CA ASN A 25 24.11 -54.53 -30.12
C ASN A 25 25.44 -54.59 -29.35
N ALA A 26 26.33 -55.54 -29.67
CA ALA A 26 27.66 -55.60 -29.09
C ALA A 26 28.50 -54.36 -29.44
N ARG A 27 28.53 -53.95 -30.71
CA ARG A 27 29.21 -52.71 -31.14
C ARG A 27 28.63 -51.46 -30.50
N ARG A 28 27.31 -51.41 -30.30
CA ARG A 28 26.65 -50.29 -29.61
C ARG A 28 27.05 -50.23 -28.14
N ARG A 29 27.08 -51.38 -27.45
CA ARG A 29 27.56 -51.46 -26.06
C ARG A 29 29.01 -51.07 -25.92
N GLU A 30 29.89 -51.56 -26.80
CA GLU A 30 31.29 -51.14 -26.84
C GLU A 30 31.43 -49.62 -27.07
N SER A 31 30.60 -49.03 -27.94
CA SER A 31 30.59 -47.58 -28.16
C SER A 31 30.09 -46.79 -26.94
N GLU A 32 29.08 -47.31 -26.23
CA GLU A 32 28.54 -46.72 -25.01
C GLU A 32 29.55 -46.83 -23.85
N GLU A 33 30.21 -47.98 -23.69
CA GLU A 33 31.27 -48.21 -22.71
C GLU A 33 32.48 -47.30 -22.98
N GLN A 34 32.92 -47.17 -24.23
CA GLN A 34 33.98 -46.24 -24.61
C GLN A 34 33.60 -44.77 -24.33
N ARG A 35 32.32 -44.41 -24.48
CA ARG A 35 31.81 -43.07 -24.12
C ARG A 35 31.84 -42.88 -22.60
N CYS A 36 31.38 -43.85 -21.83
CA CYS A 36 31.43 -43.84 -20.37
C CYS A 36 32.87 -43.72 -19.85
N ASP A 37 33.80 -44.50 -20.39
CA ASP A 37 35.23 -44.45 -20.04
C ASP A 37 35.85 -43.10 -20.37
N ARG A 38 35.51 -42.53 -21.53
CA ARG A 38 35.96 -41.19 -21.91
C ARG A 38 35.45 -40.13 -20.93
N LEU A 39 34.16 -40.18 -20.57
CA LEU A 39 33.57 -39.25 -19.61
C LEU A 39 34.17 -39.42 -18.21
N ALA A 40 34.40 -40.66 -17.77
CA ALA A 40 35.05 -40.96 -16.49
C ALA A 40 36.47 -40.39 -16.44
N ARG A 41 37.26 -40.57 -17.50
CA ARG A 41 38.61 -39.98 -17.63
C ARG A 41 38.59 -38.46 -17.59
N ILE A 42 37.67 -37.82 -18.33
CA ILE A 42 37.52 -36.35 -18.31
C ILE A 42 37.16 -35.86 -16.90
N THR A 43 36.28 -36.57 -16.20
CA THR A 43 35.84 -36.20 -14.85
C THR A 43 36.97 -36.38 -13.84
N ALA A 44 37.71 -37.48 -13.91
CA ALA A 44 38.89 -37.73 -13.08
C ALA A 44 40.00 -36.70 -13.34
N GLN A 45 40.25 -36.34 -14.61
CA GLN A 45 41.19 -35.28 -14.97
C GLN A 45 40.77 -33.93 -14.39
N ARG A 46 39.48 -33.56 -14.46
CA ARG A 46 38.96 -32.32 -13.86
C ARG A 46 39.04 -32.31 -12.34
N ALA A 47 38.88 -33.47 -11.69
CA ALA A 47 39.03 -33.60 -10.24
C ALA A 47 40.49 -33.49 -9.80
N ALA A 48 41.43 -34.00 -10.62
CA ALA A 48 42.88 -33.95 -10.36
C ALA A 48 43.53 -32.59 -10.69
N GLN A 49 42.81 -31.66 -11.34
CA GLN A 49 43.35 -30.34 -11.67
C GLN A 49 43.64 -29.52 -10.41
N SER A 50 44.86 -28.97 -10.33
CA SER A 50 45.25 -28.01 -9.31
C SER A 50 44.38 -26.75 -9.36
N ASN A 51 44.22 -26.06 -8.23
CA ASN A 51 43.52 -24.77 -8.14
C ASN A 51 44.06 -23.73 -9.15
N GLU A 52 45.37 -23.74 -9.42
CA GLU A 52 46.00 -22.86 -10.41
C GLU A 52 45.59 -23.20 -11.84
N GLN A 53 45.55 -24.48 -12.19
CA GLN A 53 45.09 -24.93 -13.50
C GLN A 53 43.60 -24.61 -13.70
N ARG A 54 42.78 -24.74 -12.65
CA ARG A 54 41.37 -24.34 -12.66
C ARG A 54 41.22 -22.83 -12.78
N ALA A 55 42.05 -22.04 -12.10
CA ALA A 55 42.06 -20.59 -12.20
C ALA A 55 42.47 -20.13 -13.61
N ALA A 56 43.57 -20.66 -14.16
CA ALA A 56 44.01 -20.37 -15.51
C ALA A 56 42.96 -20.75 -16.58
N GLY A 57 42.29 -21.89 -16.40
CA GLY A 57 41.16 -22.30 -17.25
C GLY A 57 39.98 -21.33 -17.17
N ARG A 58 39.61 -20.88 -15.97
CA ARG A 58 38.56 -19.85 -15.77
C ARG A 58 38.93 -18.54 -16.43
N THR A 59 40.18 -18.08 -16.28
CA THR A 59 40.68 -16.86 -16.93
C THR A 59 40.59 -16.97 -18.45
N ARG A 60 41.06 -18.09 -19.03
CA ARG A 60 40.98 -18.31 -20.49
C ARG A 60 39.53 -18.30 -20.99
N ASN A 61 38.63 -18.97 -20.27
CA ASN A 61 37.20 -18.99 -20.60
C ASN A 61 36.56 -17.61 -20.49
N ALA A 62 36.91 -16.83 -19.46
CA ALA A 62 36.45 -15.46 -19.29
C ALA A 62 36.94 -14.57 -20.44
N SER A 63 38.22 -14.66 -20.81
CA SER A 63 38.79 -13.91 -21.94
C SER A 63 38.14 -14.29 -23.28
N SER A 64 37.92 -15.58 -23.53
CA SER A 64 37.24 -16.06 -24.74
C SER A 64 35.78 -15.60 -24.80
N THR A 65 35.07 -15.64 -23.66
CA THR A 65 33.70 -15.14 -23.56
C THR A 65 33.66 -13.63 -23.81
N ALA A 66 34.57 -12.87 -23.21
CA ALA A 66 34.66 -11.42 -23.42
C ALA A 66 34.93 -11.08 -24.89
N ALA A 67 35.86 -11.80 -25.54
CA ALA A 67 36.12 -11.63 -26.97
C ALA A 67 34.88 -11.93 -27.82
N ALA A 68 34.17 -13.03 -27.53
CA ALA A 68 32.92 -13.36 -28.22
C ALA A 68 31.83 -12.28 -28.02
N ARG A 69 31.73 -11.69 -26.83
CA ARG A 69 30.78 -10.61 -26.53
C ARG A 69 31.08 -9.30 -27.25
N VAL A 70 32.36 -9.00 -27.48
CA VAL A 70 32.77 -7.80 -28.23
C VAL A 70 32.48 -7.96 -29.72
N SER A 71 32.56 -9.18 -30.24
CA SER A 71 32.29 -9.49 -31.65
C SER A 71 30.82 -9.83 -31.95
N GLU A 72 29.93 -9.75 -30.96
CA GLU A 72 28.51 -10.11 -31.07
C GLU A 72 27.73 -9.06 -31.88
N THR A 73 26.91 -9.49 -32.83
CA THR A 73 26.00 -8.57 -33.55
C THR A 73 24.83 -8.15 -32.65
N ALA A 74 24.16 -7.05 -32.99
CA ALA A 74 22.99 -6.60 -32.22
C ALA A 74 21.86 -7.65 -32.17
N ALA A 75 21.67 -8.43 -33.25
CA ALA A 75 20.71 -9.51 -33.31
C ALA A 75 21.09 -10.67 -32.36
N GLN A 76 22.34 -11.13 -32.42
CA GLN A 76 22.85 -12.16 -31.52
C GLN A 76 22.73 -11.74 -30.04
N ARG A 77 23.05 -10.48 -29.74
CA ARG A 77 22.92 -9.92 -28.39
C ARG A 77 21.48 -9.92 -27.91
N THR A 78 20.54 -9.57 -28.78
CA THR A 78 19.11 -9.56 -28.47
C THR A 78 18.59 -10.98 -28.21
N ASP A 79 18.98 -11.94 -29.05
CA ASP A 79 18.61 -13.35 -28.87
C ASP A 79 19.19 -13.93 -27.58
N GLN A 80 20.42 -13.58 -27.25
CA GLN A 80 21.08 -13.99 -26.01
C GLN A 80 20.37 -13.40 -24.78
N LEU A 81 20.09 -12.09 -24.78
CA LEU A 81 19.36 -11.44 -23.70
C LEU A 81 17.94 -12.01 -23.53
N THR A 82 17.27 -12.35 -24.63
CA THR A 82 15.95 -12.98 -24.61
C THR A 82 15.99 -14.37 -23.98
N ARG A 83 17.00 -15.18 -24.32
CA ARG A 83 17.23 -16.49 -23.69
C ARG A 83 17.57 -16.36 -22.21
N ASP A 84 18.41 -15.40 -21.84
CA ASP A 84 18.79 -15.14 -20.45
C ASP A 84 17.59 -14.68 -19.61
N ALA A 85 16.75 -13.78 -20.16
CA ALA A 85 15.51 -13.35 -19.52
C ALA A 85 14.51 -14.51 -19.34
N SER A 86 14.35 -15.35 -20.36
CA SER A 86 13.48 -16.53 -20.31
C SER A 86 13.95 -17.55 -19.28
N SER A 87 15.25 -17.85 -19.25
CA SER A 87 15.87 -18.75 -18.26
C SER A 87 15.71 -18.21 -16.83
N THR A 88 15.89 -16.90 -16.65
CA THR A 88 15.66 -16.23 -15.36
C THR A 88 14.20 -16.33 -14.93
N ALA A 89 13.26 -16.14 -15.85
CA ALA A 89 11.83 -16.27 -15.57
C ALA A 89 11.45 -17.70 -15.14
N VAL A 90 11.96 -18.72 -15.84
CA VAL A 90 11.75 -20.13 -15.49
C VAL A 90 12.34 -20.44 -14.12
N THR A 91 13.57 -19.98 -13.85
CA THR A 91 14.22 -20.18 -12.55
C THR A 91 13.41 -19.55 -11.42
N ARG A 92 12.94 -18.30 -11.61
CA ARG A 92 12.10 -17.59 -10.62
C ARG A 92 10.75 -18.27 -10.39
N ALA A 93 10.15 -18.85 -11.43
CA ALA A 93 8.89 -19.57 -11.31
C ALA A 93 9.05 -20.88 -10.52
N ALA A 94 10.24 -21.48 -10.55
CA ALA A 94 10.56 -22.72 -9.83
C ALA A 94 11.13 -22.50 -8.41
N GLU A 95 11.34 -21.25 -7.98
CA GLU A 95 11.86 -20.93 -6.65
C GLU A 95 10.92 -21.40 -5.53
N THR A 96 11.50 -22.04 -4.52
CA THR A 96 10.80 -22.29 -3.25
C THR A 96 10.60 -21.00 -2.46
N ALA A 97 9.66 -21.01 -1.51
CA ALA A 97 9.41 -19.86 -0.64
C ALA A 97 10.67 -19.41 0.13
N ALA A 98 11.50 -20.36 0.58
CA ALA A 98 12.77 -20.07 1.27
C ALA A 98 13.78 -19.38 0.33
N GLN A 99 13.98 -19.91 -0.88
CA GLN A 99 14.86 -19.31 -1.88
C GLN A 99 14.41 -17.89 -2.26
N ARG A 100 13.10 -17.68 -2.38
CA ARG A 100 12.53 -16.36 -2.67
C ARG A 100 12.74 -15.39 -1.50
N ALA A 101 12.59 -15.84 -0.26
CA ALA A 101 12.86 -15.03 0.92
C ALA A 101 14.33 -14.63 1.01
N ASP A 102 15.25 -15.57 0.79
CA ASP A 102 16.70 -15.31 0.78
C ASP A 102 17.12 -14.34 -0.35
N GLN A 103 16.49 -14.45 -1.52
CA GLN A 103 16.71 -13.50 -2.62
C GLN A 103 16.21 -12.10 -2.25
N LEU A 104 14.99 -11.97 -1.72
CA LEU A 104 14.45 -10.69 -1.29
C LEU A 104 15.28 -10.05 -0.17
N ALA A 105 15.80 -10.86 0.76
CA ALA A 105 16.69 -10.39 1.82
C ALA A 105 18.00 -9.84 1.25
N ARG A 106 18.60 -10.52 0.26
CA ARG A 106 19.80 -10.05 -0.45
C ARG A 106 19.53 -8.76 -1.23
N ASP A 107 18.41 -8.68 -1.94
CA ASP A 107 18.03 -7.48 -2.70
C ASP A 107 17.79 -6.29 -1.76
N ALA A 108 17.11 -6.52 -0.63
CA ALA A 108 16.89 -5.51 0.41
C ALA A 108 18.21 -5.03 1.02
N SER A 109 19.13 -5.95 1.33
CA SER A 109 20.47 -5.62 1.85
C SER A 109 21.28 -4.81 0.85
N SER A 110 21.32 -5.24 -0.41
CA SER A 110 22.00 -4.50 -1.48
C SER A 110 21.41 -3.10 -1.66
N THR A 111 20.08 -2.98 -1.62
CA THR A 111 19.39 -1.69 -1.71
C THR A 111 19.75 -0.79 -0.52
N ALA A 112 19.80 -1.36 0.69
CA ALA A 112 20.16 -0.62 1.90
C ALA A 112 21.61 -0.11 1.84
N VAL A 113 22.55 -0.92 1.37
CA VAL A 113 23.96 -0.50 1.16
C VAL A 113 24.03 0.65 0.15
N THR A 114 23.34 0.53 -0.98
CA THR A 114 23.30 1.61 -1.98
C THR A 114 22.73 2.91 -1.38
N ARG A 115 21.61 2.83 -0.65
CA ARG A 115 20.97 3.99 0.00
C ARG A 115 21.83 4.62 1.10
N ALA A 116 22.59 3.81 1.83
CA ALA A 116 23.53 4.30 2.83
C ALA A 116 24.68 5.08 2.19
N ALA A 117 25.11 4.67 0.99
CA ALA A 117 26.16 5.34 0.22
C ALA A 117 25.68 6.59 -0.55
N GLU A 118 24.37 6.84 -0.64
CA GLU A 118 23.84 8.01 -1.34
C GLU A 118 24.27 9.33 -0.67
N THR A 119 24.64 10.31 -1.49
CA THR A 119 24.86 11.68 -1.03
C THR A 119 23.53 12.41 -0.80
N ALA A 120 23.55 13.52 -0.05
CA ALA A 120 22.36 14.34 0.16
C ALA A 120 21.74 14.83 -1.18
N ALA A 121 22.57 15.16 -2.17
CA ALA A 121 22.11 15.55 -3.50
C ALA A 121 21.41 14.40 -4.23
N GLN A 122 21.96 13.18 -4.19
CA GLN A 122 21.34 12.01 -4.80
C GLN A 122 19.99 11.67 -4.16
N ARG A 123 19.87 11.80 -2.83
CA ARG A 123 18.58 11.64 -2.13
C ARG A 123 17.57 12.71 -2.53
N ALA A 124 18.00 13.97 -2.64
CA ALA A 124 17.13 15.07 -3.06
C ALA A 124 16.64 14.86 -4.51
N ASP A 125 17.51 14.46 -5.44
CA ASP A 125 17.14 14.16 -6.83
C ASP A 125 16.21 12.96 -6.95
N GLN A 126 16.39 11.93 -6.11
CA GLN A 126 15.48 10.79 -6.07
C GLN A 126 14.10 11.20 -5.52
N LEU A 127 14.05 11.95 -4.42
CA LEU A 127 12.81 12.48 -3.86
C LEU A 127 12.09 13.40 -4.85
N ALA A 128 12.82 14.24 -5.59
CA ALA A 128 12.25 15.09 -6.63
C ALA A 128 11.64 14.24 -7.76
N ARG A 129 12.34 13.20 -8.23
CA ARG A 129 11.81 12.28 -9.25
C ARG A 129 10.59 11.51 -8.77
N ASP A 130 10.59 11.02 -7.54
CA ASP A 130 9.46 10.30 -6.94
C ASP A 130 8.25 11.24 -6.76
N ALA A 131 8.49 12.48 -6.33
CA ALA A 131 7.46 13.52 -6.22
C ALA A 131 6.88 13.87 -7.59
N SER A 132 7.72 14.06 -8.61
CA SER A 132 7.29 14.32 -9.99
C SER A 132 6.51 13.14 -10.58
N SER A 133 6.96 11.90 -10.37
CA SER A 133 6.26 10.70 -10.83
C SER A 133 4.88 10.57 -10.15
N THR A 134 4.84 10.80 -8.84
CA THR A 134 3.58 10.79 -8.08
C THR A 134 2.64 11.91 -8.54
N ALA A 135 3.16 13.11 -8.79
CA ALA A 135 2.39 14.23 -9.30
C ALA A 135 1.85 13.94 -10.70
N ALA A 136 2.67 13.37 -11.59
CA ALA A 136 2.24 12.97 -12.93
C ALA A 136 1.16 11.89 -12.89
N ALA A 137 1.31 10.87 -12.03
CA ALA A 137 0.30 9.83 -11.81
C ALA A 137 -1.02 10.41 -11.26
N ARG A 138 -0.95 11.37 -10.34
CA ARG A 138 -2.14 12.07 -9.81
C ARG A 138 -2.81 12.95 -10.87
N ALA A 139 -2.03 13.62 -11.72
CA ALA A 139 -2.54 14.46 -12.80
C ALA A 139 -3.20 13.63 -13.92
N ALA A 140 -2.62 12.46 -14.24
CA ALA A 140 -3.15 11.52 -15.22
C ALA A 140 -4.39 10.74 -14.71
N GLY A 141 -4.66 10.76 -13.39
CA GLY A 141 -5.78 10.08 -12.79
C GLY A 141 -7.14 10.62 -13.28
N THR A 142 -8.04 9.72 -13.68
CA THR A 142 -9.42 10.07 -14.04
C THR A 142 -10.19 10.61 -12.83
N ALA A 143 -11.32 11.30 -13.08
CA ALA A 143 -12.18 11.79 -12.00
C ALA A 143 -12.64 10.65 -11.06
N ALA A 144 -12.91 9.45 -11.60
CA ALA A 144 -13.26 8.27 -10.81
C ALA A 144 -12.09 7.81 -9.92
N GLN A 145 -10.87 7.72 -10.46
CA GLN A 145 -9.69 7.35 -9.67
C GLN A 145 -9.40 8.35 -8.55
N ARG A 146 -9.63 9.65 -8.79
CA ARG A 146 -9.51 10.70 -7.76
C ARG A 146 -10.60 10.57 -6.69
N ALA A 147 -11.84 10.27 -7.07
CA ALA A 147 -12.93 10.03 -6.14
C ALA A 147 -12.67 8.78 -5.26
N ASP A 148 -12.18 7.69 -5.85
CA ASP A 148 -11.84 6.47 -5.13
C ASP A 148 -10.66 6.67 -4.16
N GLN A 149 -9.66 7.45 -4.56
CA GLN A 149 -8.56 7.82 -3.68
C GLN A 149 -9.06 8.69 -2.51
N LEU A 150 -9.89 9.70 -2.79
CA LEU A 150 -10.48 10.54 -1.76
C LEU A 150 -11.36 9.73 -0.80
N ALA A 151 -12.15 8.78 -1.30
CA ALA A 151 -12.97 7.89 -0.47
C ALA A 151 -12.10 7.03 0.46
N ARG A 152 -10.98 6.49 -0.04
CA ARG A 152 -9.99 5.76 0.77
C ARG A 152 -9.35 6.65 1.83
N ASP A 153 -8.97 7.87 1.47
CA ASP A 153 -8.35 8.82 2.40
C ASP A 153 -9.33 9.25 3.51
N VAL A 154 -10.61 9.49 3.17
CA VAL A 154 -11.68 9.77 4.13
C VAL A 154 -11.92 8.58 5.06
N SER A 155 -11.98 7.36 4.52
CA SER A 155 -12.16 6.13 5.30
C SER A 155 -10.99 5.88 6.26
N SER A 156 -9.76 6.05 5.80
CA SER A 156 -8.54 5.95 6.61
C SER A 156 -8.54 6.99 7.73
N THR A 157 -8.89 8.24 7.41
CA THR A 157 -8.98 9.33 8.40
C THR A 157 -10.07 9.05 9.43
N ALA A 158 -11.23 8.55 9.02
CA ALA A 158 -12.31 8.18 9.93
C ALA A 158 -11.89 7.05 10.88
N THR A 159 -11.22 6.03 10.34
CA THR A 159 -10.68 4.90 11.12
C THR A 159 -9.64 5.37 12.14
N ALA A 160 -8.70 6.23 11.73
CA ALA A 160 -7.71 6.81 12.63
C ALA A 160 -8.35 7.65 13.74
N ARG A 161 -9.38 8.45 13.43
CA ARG A 161 -10.13 9.24 14.43
C ARG A 161 -10.92 8.34 15.40
N ALA A 162 -11.48 7.24 14.92
CA ALA A 162 -12.19 6.27 15.75
C ALA A 162 -11.24 5.51 16.70
N ALA A 163 -10.06 5.13 16.20
CA ALA A 163 -9.04 4.41 16.98
C ALA A 163 -8.28 5.31 17.97
N GLY A 164 -8.21 6.63 17.73
CA GLY A 164 -7.46 7.55 18.58
C GLY A 164 -7.95 7.60 20.04
N THR A 165 -7.04 7.75 20.99
CA THR A 165 -7.37 7.94 22.41
C THR A 165 -7.96 9.33 22.67
N ALA A 166 -8.63 9.51 23.83
CA ALA A 166 -9.14 10.82 24.23
C ALA A 166 -8.03 11.89 24.30
N ALA A 167 -6.82 11.52 24.77
CA ALA A 167 -5.67 12.41 24.81
C ALA A 167 -5.21 12.82 23.40
N GLN A 168 -5.10 11.88 22.47
CA GLN A 168 -4.73 12.18 21.08
C GLN A 168 -5.75 13.10 20.39
N ARG A 169 -7.05 12.95 20.68
CA ARG A 169 -8.09 13.85 20.19
C ARG A 169 -7.99 15.24 20.79
N ALA A 170 -7.69 15.34 22.10
CA ALA A 170 -7.49 16.62 22.77
C ALA A 170 -6.27 17.37 22.20
N ASP A 171 -5.16 16.67 21.97
CA ASP A 171 -3.95 17.25 21.37
C ASP A 171 -4.17 17.70 19.92
N GLN A 172 -4.96 16.95 19.15
CA GLN A 172 -5.34 17.37 17.80
C GLN A 172 -6.23 18.62 17.84
N LEU A 173 -7.25 18.65 18.71
CA LEU A 173 -8.12 19.82 18.89
C LEU A 173 -7.34 21.06 19.34
N ALA A 174 -6.36 20.89 20.23
CA ALA A 174 -5.48 21.97 20.67
C ALA A 174 -4.67 22.54 19.50
N ARG A 175 -4.07 21.67 18.66
CA ARG A 175 -3.33 22.08 17.46
C ARG A 175 -4.23 22.79 16.45
N ASP A 176 -5.43 22.27 16.20
CA ASP A 176 -6.39 22.86 15.27
C ASP A 176 -6.86 24.24 15.78
N ALA A 177 -7.09 24.39 17.09
CA ALA A 177 -7.43 25.66 17.71
C ALA A 177 -6.29 26.68 17.61
N SER A 178 -5.04 26.28 17.88
CA SER A 178 -3.86 27.14 17.73
C SER A 178 -3.66 27.57 16.27
N SER A 179 -3.79 26.66 15.31
CA SER A 179 -3.70 26.97 13.88
C SER A 179 -4.77 27.96 13.44
N THR A 180 -6.02 27.75 13.88
CA THR A 180 -7.13 28.65 13.59
C THR A 180 -6.92 30.04 14.20
N ALA A 181 -6.42 30.11 15.43
CA ALA A 181 -6.11 31.38 16.09
C ALA A 181 -5.00 32.15 15.34
N ALA A 182 -3.93 31.46 14.93
CA ALA A 182 -2.85 32.04 14.14
C ALA A 182 -3.36 32.57 12.78
N ALA A 183 -4.20 31.79 12.08
CA ALA A 183 -4.80 32.22 10.82
C ALA A 183 -5.69 33.47 10.98
N ARG A 184 -6.49 33.55 12.05
CA ARG A 184 -7.32 34.72 12.36
C ARG A 184 -6.49 35.96 12.71
N ALA A 185 -5.38 35.77 13.42
CA ALA A 185 -4.45 36.86 13.75
C ALA A 185 -3.75 37.40 12.49
N ALA A 186 -3.30 36.51 11.60
CA ALA A 186 -2.58 36.88 10.38
C ALA A 186 -3.46 37.43 9.25
N GLY A 187 -4.77 37.14 9.25
CA GLY A 187 -5.67 37.54 8.17
C GLY A 187 -5.73 39.05 7.93
N THR A 188 -6.02 39.46 6.70
CA THR A 188 -6.25 40.88 6.36
C THR A 188 -7.67 41.32 6.74
N ALA A 189 -7.93 42.62 6.79
CA ALA A 189 -9.27 43.15 7.05
C ALA A 189 -10.30 42.64 6.01
N ALA A 190 -9.93 42.57 4.73
CA ALA A 190 -10.78 42.03 3.67
C ALA A 190 -11.10 40.53 3.90
N GLN A 191 -10.10 39.71 4.23
CA GLN A 191 -10.31 38.30 4.53
C GLN A 191 -11.24 38.09 5.73
N ARG A 192 -11.14 38.94 6.75
CA ARG A 192 -12.06 38.91 7.90
C ARG A 192 -13.48 39.29 7.52
N ALA A 193 -13.66 40.32 6.69
CA ALA A 193 -14.96 40.74 6.20
C ALA A 193 -15.64 39.63 5.36
N ASP A 194 -14.88 39.01 4.45
CA ASP A 194 -15.37 37.88 3.63
C ASP A 194 -15.74 36.66 4.48
N GLN A 195 -14.98 36.39 5.55
CA GLN A 195 -15.31 35.32 6.47
C GLN A 195 -16.59 35.64 7.24
N LEU A 196 -16.73 36.84 7.78
CA LEU A 196 -17.95 37.28 8.49
C LEU A 196 -19.19 37.25 7.59
N ALA A 197 -19.05 37.66 6.32
CA ALA A 197 -20.14 37.59 5.35
C ALA A 197 -20.59 36.14 5.08
N ARG A 198 -19.63 35.22 4.95
CA ARG A 198 -19.91 33.78 4.81
C ARG A 198 -20.56 33.20 6.06
N ASP A 199 -20.08 33.55 7.25
CA ASP A 199 -20.64 33.09 8.52
C ASP A 199 -22.07 33.60 8.72
N ALA A 200 -22.35 34.86 8.36
CA ALA A 200 -23.70 35.44 8.40
C ALA A 200 -24.65 34.75 7.41
N SER A 201 -24.18 34.50 6.18
CA SER A 201 -24.96 33.79 5.16
C SER A 201 -25.27 32.35 5.59
N SER A 202 -24.27 31.63 6.12
CA SER A 202 -24.45 30.27 6.64
C SER A 202 -25.42 30.23 7.82
N THR A 203 -25.33 31.20 8.73
CA THR A 203 -26.27 31.35 9.85
C THR A 203 -27.69 31.58 9.34
N ALA A 204 -27.88 32.49 8.38
CA ALA A 204 -29.19 32.75 7.79
C ALA A 204 -29.79 31.51 7.11
N ALA A 205 -28.98 30.77 6.34
CA ALA A 205 -29.40 29.52 5.71
C ALA A 205 -29.78 28.45 6.75
N ALA A 206 -28.99 28.29 7.81
CA ALA A 206 -29.30 27.38 8.90
C ALA A 206 -30.62 27.76 9.59
N ARG A 207 -30.83 29.05 9.88
CA ARG A 207 -32.10 29.56 10.45
C ARG A 207 -33.31 29.33 9.56
N ALA A 208 -33.13 29.42 8.24
CA ALA A 208 -34.20 29.14 7.28
C ALA A 208 -34.54 27.64 7.19
N ALA A 209 -33.56 26.76 7.45
CA ALA A 209 -33.72 25.31 7.45
C ALA A 209 -34.15 24.72 8.80
N GLU A 210 -34.25 25.53 9.86
CA GLU A 210 -34.65 25.06 11.20
C GLU A 210 -36.08 24.50 11.19
N THR A 211 -36.25 23.32 11.79
CA THR A 211 -37.58 22.80 12.15
C THR A 211 -38.19 23.61 13.29
N ALA A 212 -39.52 23.58 13.44
CA ALA A 212 -40.22 24.28 14.52
C ALA A 212 -39.70 23.90 15.92
N VAL A 213 -39.36 22.63 16.14
CA VAL A 213 -38.80 22.12 17.40
C VAL A 213 -37.41 22.72 17.65
N GLN A 214 -36.52 22.70 16.64
CA GLN A 214 -35.19 23.30 16.75
C GLN A 214 -35.27 24.80 17.08
N ARG A 215 -36.18 25.51 16.41
CA ARG A 215 -36.41 26.95 16.67
C ARG A 215 -36.91 27.22 18.09
N ALA A 216 -37.85 26.40 18.59
CA ALA A 216 -38.35 26.53 19.96
C ALA A 216 -37.25 26.27 21.01
N ILE A 217 -36.43 25.24 20.80
CA ILE A 217 -35.27 24.95 21.66
C ILE A 217 -34.30 26.12 21.66
N GLN A 218 -33.98 26.68 20.48
CA GLN A 218 -33.05 27.79 20.37
C GLN A 218 -33.57 29.05 21.08
N LEU A 219 -34.83 29.43 20.86
CA LEU A 219 -35.46 30.56 21.55
C LEU A 219 -35.47 30.37 23.07
N THR A 220 -35.66 29.14 23.54
CA THR A 220 -35.60 28.81 24.97
C THR A 220 -34.19 29.00 25.53
N ARG A 221 -33.15 28.58 24.80
CA ARG A 221 -31.75 28.85 25.19
C ARG A 221 -31.45 30.34 25.20
N ASP A 222 -31.88 31.08 24.19
CA ASP A 222 -31.64 32.53 24.08
C ASP A 222 -32.33 33.28 25.23
N ALA A 223 -33.55 32.88 25.59
CA ALA A 223 -34.26 33.41 26.74
C ALA A 223 -33.56 33.10 28.07
N ALA A 224 -33.08 31.86 28.24
CA ALA A 224 -32.32 31.46 29.43
C ALA A 224 -30.98 32.20 29.56
N ALA A 225 -30.25 32.37 28.45
CA ALA A 225 -29.00 33.13 28.41
C ALA A 225 -29.23 34.61 28.73
N THR A 226 -30.29 35.21 28.16
CA THR A 226 -30.69 36.59 28.46
C THR A 226 -31.06 36.77 29.94
N ALA A 227 -31.78 35.80 30.51
CA ALA A 227 -32.14 35.81 31.93
C ALA A 227 -30.89 35.68 32.82
N ALA A 228 -29.95 34.80 32.46
CA ALA A 228 -28.69 34.64 33.17
C ALA A 228 -27.83 35.90 33.12
N ALA A 229 -27.70 36.54 31.96
CA ALA A 229 -26.98 37.80 31.79
C ALA A 229 -27.57 38.91 32.68
N ARG A 230 -28.89 39.07 32.67
CA ARG A 230 -29.59 40.04 33.53
C ARG A 230 -29.45 39.71 35.02
N ALA A 231 -29.42 38.44 35.38
CA ALA A 231 -29.16 38.01 36.77
C ALA A 231 -27.73 38.40 37.20
N THR A 232 -26.73 38.21 36.32
CA THR A 232 -25.35 38.62 36.60
C THR A 232 -25.18 40.13 36.72
N GLU A 233 -25.89 40.91 35.89
CA GLU A 233 -25.91 42.38 35.97
C GLU A 233 -26.57 42.87 37.28
N THR A 234 -27.63 42.19 37.73
CA THR A 234 -28.29 42.53 38.99
C THR A 234 -27.51 42.09 40.23
N THR A 235 -26.68 41.04 40.15
CA THR A 235 -25.77 40.65 41.24
C THR A 235 -24.46 41.45 41.24
N GLY A 236 -23.96 41.86 40.07
CA GLY A 236 -22.78 42.72 39.96
C GLY A 236 -23.05 44.18 40.35
N GLY A 237 -24.31 44.62 40.27
CA GLY A 237 -24.74 45.98 40.64
C GLY A 237 -25.23 46.16 42.08
N LYS A 238 -25.28 45.12 42.92
CA LYS A 238 -25.80 45.21 44.30
C LYS A 238 -24.86 44.60 45.33
N THR A 239 -23.74 45.27 45.58
CA THR A 239 -23.16 45.34 46.91
C THR A 239 -23.93 46.36 47.75
N THR A 240 -25.19 46.05 48.09
CA THR A 240 -25.84 46.51 49.33
C THR A 240 -27.24 45.91 49.44
N THR A 241 -27.40 45.10 50.49
CA THR A 241 -28.65 44.71 51.17
C THR A 241 -29.69 43.86 50.42
N GLY A 242 -29.86 42.60 50.89
CA GLY A 242 -31.13 41.87 50.75
C GLY A 242 -31.06 40.49 50.08
N GLY A 243 -30.21 39.58 50.55
CA GLY A 243 -30.39 38.14 50.29
C GLY A 243 -31.69 37.64 50.91
N TYR A 244 -32.36 36.67 50.28
CA TYR A 244 -33.40 35.73 50.79
C TYR A 244 -34.57 35.45 49.82
N ASN A 245 -34.76 36.22 48.74
CA ASN A 245 -35.89 35.99 47.81
C ASN A 245 -35.53 35.42 46.41
N SER A 246 -34.24 35.33 46.04
CA SER A 246 -33.84 34.95 44.67
C SER A 246 -33.95 33.44 44.36
N ALA A 247 -33.63 32.56 45.32
CA ALA A 247 -33.60 31.11 45.08
C ALA A 247 -35.00 30.49 44.83
N LYS A 248 -36.06 31.05 45.43
CA LYS A 248 -37.44 30.55 45.25
C LYS A 248 -38.03 30.94 43.89
N GLY A 249 -37.59 32.04 43.28
CA GLY A 249 -38.03 32.47 41.95
C GLY A 249 -37.46 31.58 40.84
N CYS A 250 -36.17 31.22 40.95
CA CYS A 250 -35.48 30.41 39.95
C CYS A 250 -36.02 28.96 39.90
N MET A 251 -36.28 28.35 41.06
CA MET A 251 -36.90 27.02 41.11
C MET A 251 -38.35 27.00 40.59
N LYS A 252 -39.15 28.04 40.86
CA LYS A 252 -40.52 28.12 40.31
C LYS A 252 -40.53 28.23 38.78
N PHE A 253 -39.55 28.91 38.18
CA PHE A 253 -39.45 29.02 36.73
C PHE A 253 -38.99 27.72 36.07
N LEU A 254 -37.99 27.04 36.65
CA LEU A 254 -37.54 25.72 36.18
C LEU A 254 -38.65 24.66 36.28
N LEU A 255 -39.40 24.64 37.40
CA LEU A 255 -40.51 23.70 37.58
C LEU A 255 -41.64 23.96 36.57
N LYS A 256 -41.92 25.24 36.25
CA LYS A 256 -42.93 25.61 35.26
C LYS A 256 -42.50 25.26 33.84
N ALA A 257 -41.22 25.41 33.50
CA ALA A 257 -40.66 25.00 32.22
C ALA A 257 -40.68 23.48 32.03
N MET A 258 -40.34 22.71 33.08
CA MET A 258 -40.47 21.24 33.07
C MET A 258 -41.92 20.79 32.90
N LEU A 259 -42.87 21.42 33.59
CA LEU A 259 -44.30 21.10 33.46
C LEU A 259 -44.83 21.41 32.06
N LEU A 260 -44.40 22.52 31.44
CA LEU A 260 -44.77 22.86 30.06
C LEU A 260 -44.22 21.84 29.05
N ALA A 261 -43.01 21.32 29.26
CA ALA A 261 -42.43 20.27 28.40
C ALA A 261 -43.23 18.96 28.50
N LEU A 262 -43.59 18.53 29.72
CA LEU A 262 -44.39 17.32 29.95
C LEU A 262 -45.82 17.42 29.40
N VAL A 263 -46.45 18.60 29.47
CA VAL A 263 -47.78 18.83 28.89
C VAL A 263 -47.73 18.81 27.36
N ASN A 264 -46.64 19.30 26.76
CA ASN A 264 -46.49 19.30 25.30
C ASN A 264 -46.26 17.88 24.74
N ASP A 265 -45.47 17.04 25.43
CA ASP A 265 -45.32 15.62 25.08
C ASP A 265 -46.63 14.82 25.20
N SER A 266 -47.49 15.18 26.17
CA SER A 266 -48.79 14.54 26.37
C SER A 266 -49.83 14.89 25.28
N ILE A 267 -49.72 16.08 24.67
CA ILE A 267 -50.59 16.50 23.57
C ILE A 267 -50.19 15.81 22.25
N GLN A 268 -48.89 15.59 22.03
CA GLN A 268 -48.41 14.88 20.84
C GLN A 268 -48.79 13.39 20.85
N LEU A 269 -48.80 12.73 22.02
CA LEU A 269 -49.23 11.33 22.15
C LEU A 269 -50.75 11.11 21.94
N ARG A 270 -51.58 12.15 22.09
CA ARG A 270 -53.04 12.10 21.79
C ARG A 270 -53.38 12.40 20.33
N SER A 271 -52.44 12.90 19.54
CA SER A 271 -52.64 13.16 18.11
C SER A 271 -52.24 11.97 17.21
N TYR A 272 -51.74 10.89 17.80
CA TYR A 272 -51.25 9.68 17.12
C TYR A 272 -52.01 8.38 17.48
N ASN A 273 -53.14 8.47 18.18
CA ASN A 273 -54.16 7.40 18.31
C ASN A 273 -55.49 7.92 17.77
#